data_AF-A0A7R8YX25-F1
#
_entry.id   AF-A0A7R8YX25-F1
#
_cell.length_a   1.000
_cell.length_b   1.000
_cell.length_c   1.000
_cell.angle_alpha   90.00
_cell.angle_beta   90.00
_cell.angle_gamma   90.00
#
_symmetry.space_group_name_H-M   'P 1'
#
loop_
_entity.id
_entity.type
_entity.pdbx_description
1 polymer ?
#
loop_
_entity_poly.entity_id
_entity_poly.type
_entity_poly.pdbx_seq_one_letter_code
_entity_poly.pdbx_strand_id
1 'polypeptide(L)'
;MVAQDLLEQTTFESEMEIAIISEPYRNRHGGVWVTDSTDGAAIWACGRQAIQCTASQAASGFVWAKISGVYVFSFYAPPSLTLSEFEQMLDNLVLDARGRSPKVIAGDFNAALEWGSRESNVRGRSLIETFMQMDIVLASEGASRKGGQAKL
;
A
#
# COMPACT_ATOMS: atom_id res chain seq x y z
N MET A 1 9.28 10.85 -11.30
CA MET A 1 10.74 11.09 -11.26
C MET A 1 11.15 11.65 -9.90
N VAL A 2 10.92 12.94 -9.59
CA VAL A 2 11.37 13.57 -8.34
C VAL A 2 10.89 12.88 -7.06
N ALA A 3 9.62 12.44 -6.99
CA ALA A 3 9.08 11.79 -5.79
C ALA A 3 9.77 10.45 -5.48
N GLN A 4 10.12 9.67 -6.50
CA GLN A 4 10.83 8.41 -6.30
C GLN A 4 12.27 8.69 -5.88
N ASP A 5 12.97 9.64 -6.52
CA ASP A 5 14.34 10.04 -6.15
C ASP A 5 14.41 10.50 -4.67
N LEU A 6 13.43 11.28 -4.22
CA LEU A 6 13.29 11.69 -2.81
C LEU A 6 13.04 10.50 -1.87
N LEU A 7 12.21 9.53 -2.28
CA LEU A 7 12.01 8.30 -1.53
C LEU A 7 13.34 7.53 -1.39
N GLU A 8 14.14 7.43 -2.46
CA GLU A 8 15.45 6.77 -2.40
C GLU A 8 16.35 7.44 -1.37
N GLN A 9 16.47 8.77 -1.43
CA GLN A 9 17.25 9.54 -0.46
C GLN A 9 16.74 9.33 0.97
N THR A 10 15.43 9.41 1.19
CA THR A 10 14.81 9.24 2.51
C THR A 10 15.04 7.84 3.08
N THR A 11 14.92 6.80 2.25
CA THR A 11 15.14 5.41 2.70
C THR A 11 16.58 5.19 3.16
N PHE A 12 17.55 5.80 2.47
CA PHE A 12 18.95 5.76 2.86
C PHE A 12 19.21 6.52 4.16
N GLU A 13 18.63 7.71 4.31
CA GLU A 13 18.83 8.57 5.49
C GLU A 13 18.13 8.06 6.75
N SER A 14 17.00 7.36 6.60
CA SER A 14 16.13 6.94 7.71
C SER A 14 16.24 5.44 8.05
N GLU A 15 17.23 4.74 7.50
CA GLU A 15 17.45 3.29 7.69
C GLU A 15 16.17 2.44 7.46
N MET A 16 15.37 2.83 6.46
CA MET A 16 14.14 2.10 6.15
C MET A 16 14.46 0.70 5.61
N GLU A 17 13.71 -0.30 6.06
CA GLU A 17 13.89 -1.67 5.58
C GLU A 17 13.01 -2.00 4.38
N ILE A 18 11.80 -1.41 4.33
CA ILE A 18 10.76 -1.72 3.35
C ILE A 18 10.05 -0.44 2.94
N ALA A 19 9.88 -0.23 1.64
CA ALA A 19 9.00 0.79 1.08
C ALA A 19 7.82 0.14 0.34
N ILE A 20 6.62 0.66 0.59
CA ILE A 20 5.37 0.30 -0.10
C ILE A 20 5.02 1.47 -1.01
N ILE A 21 4.88 1.20 -2.31
CA ILE A 21 4.86 2.25 -3.34
C ILE A 21 3.62 2.06 -4.22
N SER A 22 2.88 3.14 -4.42
CA SER A 22 1.79 3.23 -5.41
C SER A 22 2.26 4.04 -6.61
N GLU A 23 1.91 3.58 -7.81
CA GLU A 23 2.29 4.15 -9.12
C GLU A 23 3.81 4.41 -9.26
N PRO A 24 4.66 3.37 -9.11
CA PRO A 24 6.10 3.52 -9.28
C PRO A 24 6.46 4.05 -10.68
N TYR A 25 7.40 5.01 -10.74
CA TYR A 25 7.85 5.55 -12.02
C TYR A 25 8.86 4.62 -12.71
N ARG A 26 9.71 3.94 -11.93
CA ARG A 26 10.70 2.98 -12.42
C ARG A 26 10.79 1.77 -11.50
N ASN A 27 10.85 0.60 -12.09
CA ASN A 27 11.16 -0.64 -11.39
C ASN A 27 12.67 -0.75 -11.10
N ARG A 28 13.02 -1.45 -10.01
CA ARG A 28 14.42 -1.77 -9.69
C ARG A 28 14.75 -3.22 -10.06
N HIS A 29 16.03 -3.47 -10.33
CA HIS A 29 16.54 -4.81 -10.63
C HIS A 29 17.21 -5.44 -9.41
N GLY A 30 17.57 -6.72 -9.51
CA GLY A 30 18.35 -7.42 -8.47
C GLY A 30 17.54 -8.15 -7.40
N GLY A 31 16.25 -8.43 -7.64
CA GLY A 31 15.43 -9.27 -6.75
C GLY A 31 14.99 -8.60 -5.44
N VAL A 32 15.21 -7.29 -5.31
CA VAL A 32 14.78 -6.47 -4.15
C VAL A 32 13.46 -5.74 -4.38
N TRP A 33 12.88 -5.88 -5.57
CA TRP A 33 11.70 -5.16 -6.01
C TRP A 33 10.67 -6.13 -6.57
N VAL A 34 9.42 -5.95 -6.16
CA VAL A 34 8.28 -6.70 -6.66
C VAL A 34 7.22 -5.70 -7.06
N THR A 35 6.65 -5.87 -8.24
CA THR A 35 5.57 -5.04 -8.78
C THR A 35 4.39 -5.94 -9.12
N ASP A 36 3.18 -5.41 -9.04
CA ASP A 36 1.99 -6.12 -9.48
C ASP A 36 1.93 -6.21 -11.02
N SER A 37 0.94 -6.93 -11.54
CA SER A 37 0.78 -7.13 -12.98
C SER A 37 0.42 -5.85 -13.77
N THR A 38 -0.02 -4.79 -13.08
CA THR A 38 -0.41 -3.50 -13.68
C THR A 38 0.62 -2.38 -13.52
N ASP A 39 1.75 -2.66 -12.85
CA ASP A 39 2.74 -1.65 -12.44
C ASP A 39 2.16 -0.51 -11.58
N GLY A 40 1.02 -0.74 -10.93
CA GLY A 40 0.36 0.22 -10.04
C GLY A 40 0.79 0.10 -8.58
N ALA A 41 1.27 -1.06 -8.16
CA ALA A 41 1.67 -1.33 -6.77
C ALA A 41 3.01 -2.06 -6.71
N ALA A 42 3.92 -1.58 -5.87
CA ALA A 42 5.23 -2.18 -5.68
C ALA A 42 5.66 -2.26 -4.21
N ILE A 43 6.54 -3.23 -3.95
CA ILE A 43 7.28 -3.41 -2.69
C ILE A 43 8.76 -3.34 -3.01
N TRP A 44 9.47 -2.50 -2.27
CA TRP A 44 10.92 -2.40 -2.33
C TRP A 44 11.53 -2.78 -0.98
N ALA A 45 12.25 -3.91 -0.95
CA ALA A 45 13.14 -4.26 0.14
C ALA A 45 14.41 -3.39 0.02
N CYS A 46 14.40 -2.21 0.65
CA CYS A 46 15.50 -1.24 0.60
C CYS A 46 16.55 -1.48 1.69
N GLY A 47 16.23 -2.26 2.71
CA GLY A 47 17.15 -2.65 3.76
C GLY A 47 18.02 -3.86 3.42
N ARG A 48 18.56 -4.48 4.48
CA ARG A 48 19.45 -5.66 4.37
C ARG A 48 18.69 -6.96 4.15
N GLN A 49 17.38 -6.94 4.40
CA GLN A 49 16.56 -8.15 4.46
C GLN A 49 16.06 -8.53 3.08
N ALA A 50 16.44 -9.73 2.65
CA ALA A 50 16.02 -10.24 1.36
C ALA A 50 14.53 -10.63 1.36
N ILE A 51 13.94 -10.53 0.19
CA ILE A 51 12.62 -11.07 -0.10
C ILE A 51 12.68 -12.60 -0.02
N GLN A 52 11.88 -13.18 0.87
CA GLN A 52 11.86 -14.63 1.13
C GLN A 52 10.98 -15.37 0.13
N CYS A 53 9.81 -14.79 -0.19
CA CYS A 53 8.91 -15.25 -1.25
C CYS A 53 7.97 -14.12 -1.66
N THR A 54 7.35 -14.24 -2.83
CA THR A 54 6.41 -13.25 -3.37
C THR A 54 5.33 -13.95 -4.16
N ALA A 55 4.23 -13.25 -4.42
CA ALA A 55 3.40 -13.52 -5.57
C ALA A 55 3.13 -12.20 -6.29
N SER A 56 3.46 -12.14 -7.58
CA SER A 56 3.35 -10.92 -8.37
C SER A 56 2.48 -11.06 -9.62
N GLN A 57 2.18 -12.29 -10.06
CA GLN A 57 1.74 -12.52 -11.44
C GLN A 57 0.24 -12.82 -11.62
N ALA A 58 -0.53 -13.04 -10.54
CA ALA A 58 -1.93 -13.46 -10.67
C ALA A 58 -2.96 -12.38 -10.34
N ALA A 59 -2.58 -11.31 -9.64
CA ALA A 59 -3.51 -10.30 -9.15
C ALA A 59 -3.24 -8.91 -9.76
N SER A 60 -4.31 -8.24 -10.17
CA SER A 60 -4.29 -6.86 -10.64
C SER A 60 -4.46 -5.92 -9.44
N GLY A 61 -3.60 -4.91 -9.33
CA GLY A 61 -3.70 -3.81 -8.36
C GLY A 61 -3.22 -4.11 -6.95
N PHE A 62 -2.58 -5.26 -6.71
CA PHE A 62 -1.75 -5.46 -5.53
C PHE A 62 -0.67 -6.52 -5.74
N VAL A 63 0.36 -6.45 -4.91
CA VAL A 63 1.46 -7.42 -4.85
C VAL A 63 1.79 -7.71 -3.39
N TRP A 64 2.34 -8.89 -3.10
CA TRP A 64 2.85 -9.18 -1.78
C TRP A 64 4.22 -9.86 -1.80
N ALA A 65 4.97 -9.59 -0.73
CA ALA A 65 6.27 -10.20 -0.46
C ALA A 65 6.35 -10.59 1.03
N LYS A 66 7.03 -11.69 1.31
CA LYS A 66 7.41 -12.06 2.67
C LYS A 66 8.82 -11.56 2.94
N ILE A 67 8.96 -10.66 3.91
CA ILE A 67 10.22 -10.02 4.29
C ILE A 67 10.35 -10.14 5.81
N SER A 68 11.48 -10.66 6.30
CA SER A 68 11.72 -10.87 7.74
C SER A 68 10.59 -11.61 8.48
N GLY A 69 9.93 -12.57 7.82
CA GLY A 69 8.83 -13.34 8.42
C GLY A 69 7.45 -12.67 8.37
N VAL A 70 7.36 -11.41 7.93
CA VAL A 70 6.11 -10.65 7.80
C VAL A 70 5.63 -10.64 6.35
N TYR A 71 4.34 -10.82 6.12
CA TYR A 71 3.74 -10.67 4.80
C TYR A 71 3.37 -9.20 4.57
N VAL A 72 4.05 -8.55 3.62
CA VAL A 72 3.81 -7.17 3.24
C VAL A 72 3.03 -7.14 1.94
N PHE A 73 1.93 -6.40 1.93
CA PHE A 73 1.09 -6.16 0.76
C PHE A 73 1.17 -4.69 0.36
N SER A 74 1.43 -4.45 -0.92
CA SER A 74 1.28 -3.14 -1.56
C SER A 74 0.03 -3.16 -2.41
N PHE A 75 -0.87 -2.21 -2.19
CA PHE A 75 -2.17 -2.11 -2.85
C PHE A 75 -2.30 -0.77 -3.57
N TYR A 76 -2.80 -0.80 -4.80
CA TYR A 76 -3.17 0.41 -5.53
C TYR A 76 -4.49 0.15 -6.25
N ALA A 77 -5.50 0.92 -5.91
CA ALA A 77 -6.76 0.90 -6.63
C ALA A 77 -6.99 2.25 -7.33
N PRO A 78 -6.94 2.29 -8.68
CA PRO A 78 -7.17 3.51 -9.44
C PRO A 78 -8.47 4.23 -9.03
N PRO A 79 -8.50 5.58 -9.03
CA PRO A 79 -9.71 6.32 -8.72
C PRO A 79 -10.80 6.15 -9.79
N SER A 80 -10.42 5.73 -10.99
CA SER A 80 -11.32 5.47 -12.13
C SER A 80 -12.15 4.19 -12.01
N LEU A 81 -11.82 3.29 -11.07
CA LEU A 81 -12.58 2.06 -10.86
C LEU A 81 -14.00 2.36 -10.41
N THR A 82 -14.94 1.59 -10.95
CA THR A 82 -16.29 1.50 -10.39
C THR A 82 -16.23 0.87 -8.99
N LEU A 83 -17.29 1.07 -8.20
CA LEU A 83 -17.38 0.47 -6.86
C LEU A 83 -17.27 -1.06 -6.90
N SER A 84 -17.93 -1.70 -7.88
CA SER A 84 -17.90 -3.15 -8.03
C SER A 84 -16.51 -3.69 -8.38
N GLU A 85 -15.77 -3.00 -9.24
CA GLU A 85 -14.38 -3.37 -9.55
C GLU A 85 -13.47 -3.21 -8.33
N PHE A 86 -13.65 -2.14 -7.56
CA PHE A 86 -12.93 -1.90 -6.31
C PHE A 86 -13.21 -3.00 -5.27
N GLU A 87 -14.48 -3.36 -5.06
CA GLU A 87 -14.87 -4.43 -4.13
C GLU A 87 -14.32 -5.79 -4.58
N GLN A 88 -14.34 -6.09 -5.88
CA GLN A 88 -13.74 -7.30 -6.41
C GLN A 88 -12.22 -7.36 -6.18
N MET A 89 -11.52 -6.23 -6.25
CA MET A 89 -10.11 -6.15 -5.89
C MET A 89 -9.86 -6.39 -4.41
N LEU A 90 -10.74 -5.89 -3.53
CA LEU A 90 -10.67 -6.17 -2.09
C LEU A 90 -10.91 -7.65 -1.80
N ASP A 91 -11.87 -8.30 -2.45
CA ASP A 91 -12.12 -9.73 -2.30
C ASP A 91 -10.90 -10.57 -2.71
N ASN A 92 -10.27 -10.21 -3.83
CA ASN A 92 -9.03 -10.86 -4.28
C ASN A 92 -7.91 -10.69 -3.26
N LEU A 93 -7.75 -9.48 -2.70
CA LEU A 93 -6.80 -9.22 -1.62
C LEU A 93 -7.09 -10.07 -0.38
N VAL A 94 -8.36 -10.21 0.03
CA VAL A 94 -8.76 -11.02 1.18
C VAL A 94 -8.39 -12.49 0.97
N LEU A 95 -8.72 -13.03 -0.21
CA LEU A 95 -8.39 -14.40 -0.59
C LEU A 95 -6.88 -14.64 -0.53
N ASP A 96 -6.10 -13.72 -1.10
CA ASP A 96 -4.64 -13.81 -1.11
C ASP A 96 -4.01 -13.50 0.25
N ALA A 97 -4.65 -12.75 1.13
CA ALA A 97 -4.14 -12.48 2.48
C ALA A 97 -4.51 -13.58 3.48
N ARG A 98 -5.45 -14.48 3.13
CA ARG A 98 -5.91 -15.56 4.01
C ARG A 98 -4.76 -16.49 4.39
N GLY A 99 -4.70 -16.87 5.67
CA GLY A 99 -3.66 -17.77 6.20
C GLY A 99 -2.25 -17.18 6.32
N ARG A 100 -2.04 -15.93 5.87
CA ARG A 100 -0.74 -15.23 5.98
C ARG A 100 -0.74 -14.36 7.23
N SER A 101 0.09 -14.67 8.21
CA SER A 101 0.23 -13.90 9.46
C SER A 101 1.67 -14.02 9.99
N PRO A 102 2.26 -12.97 10.59
CA PRO A 102 1.72 -11.59 10.68
C PRO A 102 1.73 -10.90 9.31
N LYS A 103 0.85 -9.91 9.12
CA LYS A 103 0.71 -9.20 7.83
C LYS A 103 0.59 -7.68 8.00
N VAL A 104 1.05 -6.96 6.99
CA VAL A 104 0.89 -5.51 6.82
C VAL A 104 0.29 -5.27 5.43
N ILE A 105 -0.77 -4.48 5.36
CA ILE A 105 -1.40 -4.08 4.10
C ILE A 105 -1.43 -2.56 4.04
N ALA A 106 -0.83 -1.99 3.01
CA ALA A 106 -0.82 -0.55 2.80
C ALA A 106 -0.76 -0.19 1.32
N GLY A 107 -0.92 1.09 1.03
CA GLY A 107 -0.88 1.67 -0.30
C GLY A 107 -2.02 2.65 -0.49
N ASP A 108 -2.29 3.02 -1.74
CA ASP A 108 -3.33 3.98 -2.08
C ASP A 108 -4.62 3.28 -2.54
N PHE A 109 -5.59 3.29 -1.64
CA PHE A 109 -6.91 2.70 -1.88
C PHE A 109 -7.86 3.61 -2.66
N ASN A 110 -7.50 4.89 -2.87
CA ASN A 110 -8.39 5.95 -3.38
C ASN A 110 -9.77 5.94 -2.68
N ALA A 111 -9.75 5.71 -1.37
CA ALA A 111 -10.92 5.56 -0.51
C ALA A 111 -10.88 6.66 0.56
N ALA A 112 -11.83 7.59 0.50
CA ALA A 112 -11.93 8.64 1.51
C ALA A 112 -12.55 8.06 2.77
N LEU A 113 -11.89 8.30 3.88
CA LEU A 113 -12.27 7.79 5.18
C LEU A 113 -12.24 8.97 6.16
N GLU A 114 -12.98 8.88 7.28
CA GLU A 114 -13.21 9.98 8.26
C GLU A 114 -11.96 10.60 8.92
N TRP A 115 -10.78 10.06 8.67
CA TRP A 115 -9.49 10.46 9.21
C TRP A 115 -8.69 11.36 8.24
N GLY A 116 -9.12 11.47 6.97
CA GLY A 116 -8.55 12.40 5.97
C GLY A 116 -9.59 13.27 5.24
N SER A 117 -10.87 13.06 5.51
CA SER A 117 -12.01 13.73 4.87
C SER A 117 -13.12 13.96 5.90
N ARG A 118 -14.08 14.85 5.58
CA ARG A 118 -15.19 15.17 6.51
C ARG A 118 -16.13 13.97 6.75
N GLU A 119 -16.22 13.06 5.78
CA GLU A 119 -17.08 11.87 5.79
C GLU A 119 -16.46 10.75 4.93
N SER A 120 -16.62 9.49 5.35
CA SER A 120 -16.19 8.34 4.54
C SER A 120 -17.02 8.22 3.25
N ASN A 121 -16.37 8.00 2.10
CA ASN A 121 -17.09 7.72 0.85
C ASN A 121 -17.51 6.24 0.77
N VAL A 122 -18.21 5.84 -0.31
CA VAL A 122 -18.63 4.44 -0.51
C VAL A 122 -17.45 3.46 -0.50
N ARG A 123 -16.33 3.80 -1.15
CA ARG A 123 -15.12 2.98 -1.16
C ARG A 123 -14.50 2.87 0.24
N GLY A 124 -14.50 3.96 1.00
CA GLY A 124 -14.00 3.98 2.37
C GLY A 124 -14.80 3.05 3.29
N ARG A 125 -16.13 3.04 3.15
CA ARG A 125 -16.98 2.12 3.91
C ARG A 125 -16.69 0.66 3.56
N SER A 126 -16.66 0.30 2.27
CA SER A 126 -16.34 -1.07 1.84
C SER A 126 -14.95 -1.50 2.36
N LEU A 127 -13.95 -0.61 2.31
CA LEU A 127 -12.60 -0.90 2.83
C LEU A 127 -12.58 -1.18 4.34
N ILE A 128 -13.28 -0.36 5.14
CA ILE A 128 -13.37 -0.57 6.59
C ILE A 128 -14.04 -1.90 6.89
N GLU A 129 -15.17 -2.19 6.25
CA GLU A 129 -15.91 -3.44 6.45
C GLU A 129 -15.04 -4.66 6.11
N THR A 130 -14.31 -4.63 4.99
CA THR A 130 -13.36 -5.68 4.63
C THR A 130 -12.25 -5.85 5.68
N PHE A 131 -11.62 -4.77 6.12
CA PHE A 131 -10.48 -4.85 7.06
C PHE A 131 -10.90 -5.31 8.46
N MET A 132 -12.10 -4.93 8.90
CA MET A 132 -12.72 -5.46 10.12
C MET A 132 -12.90 -6.98 10.04
N GLN A 133 -13.34 -7.52 8.90
CA GLN A 133 -13.49 -8.97 8.71
C GLN A 133 -12.17 -9.72 8.68
N MET A 134 -11.08 -9.04 8.29
CA MET A 134 -9.73 -9.60 8.27
C MET A 134 -8.99 -9.52 9.61
N ASP A 135 -9.60 -8.94 10.64
CA ASP A 135 -8.99 -8.62 11.94
C ASP A 135 -7.72 -7.75 11.78
N ILE A 136 -7.76 -6.82 10.83
CA ILE A 136 -6.67 -5.87 10.57
C ILE A 136 -6.92 -4.60 11.38
N VAL A 137 -5.92 -4.21 12.17
CA VAL A 137 -5.92 -2.90 12.84
C VAL A 137 -5.56 -1.83 11.80
N LEU A 138 -6.49 -0.92 11.57
CA LEU A 138 -6.30 0.20 10.67
C LEU A 138 -5.40 1.27 11.34
N ALA A 139 -4.23 1.52 10.76
CA ALA A 139 -3.24 2.47 11.27
C ALA A 139 -2.87 3.52 10.20
N SER A 140 -3.56 4.64 10.22
CA SER A 140 -3.18 5.88 9.56
C SER A 140 -3.55 7.01 10.50
N GLU A 141 -2.75 8.06 10.45
CA GLU A 141 -2.92 9.22 11.31
C GLU A 141 -3.52 10.32 10.45
N GLY A 142 -4.63 10.88 10.93
CA GLY A 142 -5.36 11.91 10.19
C GLY A 142 -4.61 13.23 10.10
N ALA A 143 -4.55 13.76 8.87
CA ALA A 143 -4.15 15.11 8.45
C ALA A 143 -3.23 15.92 9.39
N SER A 144 -1.99 16.15 8.94
CA SER A 144 -1.21 17.31 9.35
C SER A 144 -2.04 18.58 9.18
N ARG A 145 -2.45 19.21 10.29
CA ARG A 145 -2.93 20.60 10.29
C ARG A 145 -1.88 21.44 9.58
N LYS A 146 -2.24 22.09 8.46
CA LYS A 146 -1.49 23.26 8.01
C LYS A 146 -1.65 24.33 9.10
N GLY A 147 -0.71 24.35 10.04
CA GLY A 147 -0.46 25.49 10.91
C GLY A 147 0.11 26.62 10.06
N GLY A 148 -0.77 27.35 9.39
CA GLY A 148 -0.44 28.62 8.73
C GLY A 148 -0.80 29.76 9.66
N GLN A 149 0.21 30.38 10.23
CA GLN A 149 0.11 31.61 11.03
C GLN A 149 -0.59 32.70 10.22
N ALA A 150 -1.62 33.31 10.78
CA ALA A 150 -2.00 34.68 10.42
C ALA A 150 -1.12 35.63 11.25
N LYS A 151 -0.06 36.13 10.63
CA LYS A 151 0.58 37.41 10.95
C LYS A 151 0.56 38.23 9.66
N LEU A 152 -0.36 39.17 9.54
CA LEU A 152 -0.19 40.59 9.88
C LEU A 152 -1.60 41.21 10.01
#